data_AF-A0AB33R7G0-F1
#
_entry.id   AF-A0AB33R7G0-F1
#
_cell.length_a   1.000
_cell.length_b   1.000
_cell.length_c   1.000
_cell.angle_alpha   90.00
_cell.angle_beta   90.00
_cell.angle_gamma   90.00
#
_symmetry.space_group_name_H-M   'P 1'
#
loop_
_entity.id
_entity.type
_entity.pdbx_description
1 polymer ?
#
loop_
_entity_poly.entity_id
_entity_poly.type
_entity_poly.pdbx_seq_one_letter_code
_entity_poly.pdbx_strand_id
1 'polypeptide(L)'
;MSGEFGEILVYDYINFTLKHYVTRTRYLEKVNPDMPVSGSDVIGYQVKNIDKPSKTDHLIVAEVKTRSSKSGNKKSLCEKTVKDAIKHSVKDRVRLGESLNAEKRRLFNRLRIEEAKIVERFQNKTDNPFIIDFFAVAVLDSDLYSDQVVLDVVNSQHENVKSTSILIIHSKELLLFLRDLYRRACSC
;
A
#
# COMPACT_ATOMS: atom_id res chain seq x y z
N MET A 1 -8.15 12.15 -4.27
CA MET A 1 -9.13 11.56 -3.34
C MET A 1 -9.33 10.05 -3.49
N SER A 2 -9.73 9.48 -4.65
CA SER A 2 -9.97 8.02 -4.74
C SER A 2 -8.76 7.14 -4.44
N GLY A 3 -7.54 7.64 -4.72
CA GLY A 3 -6.28 6.95 -4.39
C GLY A 3 -6.15 6.67 -2.90
N GLU A 4 -6.21 7.71 -2.07
CA GLU A 4 -6.01 7.64 -0.61
C GLU A 4 -7.04 6.73 0.07
N PHE A 5 -8.30 6.76 -0.36
CA PHE A 5 -9.32 5.84 0.16
C PHE A 5 -9.10 4.39 -0.28
N GLY A 6 -8.52 4.17 -1.46
CA GLY A 6 -8.07 2.83 -1.86
C GLY A 6 -6.88 2.35 -1.03
N GLU A 7 -5.95 3.24 -0.65
CA GLU A 7 -4.88 2.91 0.29
C GLU A 7 -5.44 2.52 1.67
N ILE A 8 -6.46 3.22 2.17
CA ILE A 8 -7.16 2.84 3.41
C ILE A 8 -7.75 1.42 3.32
N LEU A 9 -8.38 1.06 2.19
CA LEU A 9 -8.87 -0.30 1.97
C LEU A 9 -7.74 -1.34 1.99
N VAL A 10 -6.58 -1.02 1.40
CA VAL A 10 -5.41 -1.90 1.40
C VAL A 10 -4.79 -2.02 2.80
N TYR A 11 -4.75 -0.94 3.59
CA TYR A 11 -4.40 -0.99 5.01
C TYR A 11 -5.33 -1.92 5.80
N ASP A 12 -6.64 -1.89 5.53
CA ASP A 12 -7.61 -2.80 6.18
C ASP A 12 -7.37 -4.25 5.78
N TYR A 13 -7.12 -4.53 4.50
CA TYR A 13 -6.78 -5.88 4.03
C TYR A 13 -5.52 -6.42 4.71
N ILE A 14 -4.43 -5.64 4.71
CA ILE A 14 -3.16 -6.02 5.35
C ILE A 14 -3.35 -6.24 6.87
N ASN A 15 -4.10 -5.37 7.53
CA ASN A 15 -4.34 -5.47 8.97
C ASN A 15 -5.21 -6.67 9.34
N PHE A 16 -6.41 -6.74 8.79
CA PHE A 16 -7.42 -7.68 9.24
C PHE A 16 -7.34 -9.04 8.55
N THR A 17 -6.84 -9.08 7.31
CA THR A 17 -6.74 -10.34 6.53
C THR A 17 -5.36 -10.95 6.67
N LEU A 18 -4.30 -10.17 6.42
CA LEU A 18 -2.92 -10.69 6.49
C LEU A 18 -2.32 -10.70 7.91
N LYS A 19 -2.98 -10.04 8.88
CA LYS A 19 -2.58 -9.98 10.29
C LYS A 19 -1.25 -9.26 10.50
N HIS A 20 -1.06 -8.16 9.77
CA HIS A 20 0.06 -7.24 9.94
C HIS A 20 -0.40 -5.96 10.62
N TYR A 21 0.35 -5.51 11.61
CA TYR A 21 0.15 -4.18 12.18
C TYR A 21 0.41 -3.10 11.11
N VAL A 22 -0.36 -2.01 11.15
CA VAL A 22 -0.23 -0.86 10.25
C VAL A 22 -0.27 0.44 11.05
N THR A 23 0.62 1.38 10.76
CA THR A 23 0.75 2.60 11.59
C THR A 23 -0.39 3.61 11.36
N ARG A 24 -0.94 3.63 10.13
CA ARG A 24 -1.92 4.60 9.62
C ARG A 24 -1.51 6.06 9.85
N THR A 25 -0.21 6.32 9.80
CA THR A 25 0.32 7.67 10.06
C THR A 25 0.51 8.53 8.83
N ARG A 26 0.50 7.95 7.63
CA ARG A 26 0.88 8.59 6.36
C ARG A 26 0.13 9.90 6.08
N TYR A 27 -1.17 9.93 6.39
CA TYR A 27 -2.07 11.05 6.11
C TYR A 27 -2.22 12.05 7.26
N LEU A 28 -1.53 11.81 8.37
CA LEU A 28 -1.54 12.72 9.50
C LEU A 28 -0.77 13.98 9.13
N GLU A 29 -1.32 15.15 9.47
CA GLU A 29 -0.67 16.47 9.31
C GLU A 29 -0.33 16.81 7.85
N LYS A 30 -1.13 16.31 6.91
CA LYS A 30 -1.03 16.69 5.50
C LYS A 30 -1.33 18.19 5.33
N VAL A 31 -0.27 18.98 5.16
CA VAL A 31 -0.35 20.46 5.10
C VAL A 31 -1.21 20.95 3.95
N ASN A 32 -1.06 20.34 2.76
CA ASN A 32 -1.91 20.63 1.61
C ASN A 32 -2.69 19.36 1.22
N PRO A 33 -4.02 19.35 1.34
CA PRO A 33 -4.87 18.22 0.95
C PRO A 33 -4.67 17.74 -0.48
N ASP A 34 -4.22 18.60 -1.40
CA ASP A 34 -4.06 18.27 -2.81
C ASP A 34 -2.64 17.77 -3.17
N MET A 35 -1.66 17.90 -2.27
CA MET A 35 -0.31 17.40 -2.55
C MET A 35 -0.18 15.89 -2.30
N PRO A 36 0.51 15.12 -3.16
CA PRO A 36 0.79 13.72 -2.89
C PRO A 36 1.76 13.58 -1.70
N VAL A 37 1.56 12.55 -0.87
CA VAL A 37 2.52 12.18 0.18
C VAL A 37 3.62 11.33 -0.45
N SER A 38 4.88 11.71 -0.25
CA SER A 38 6.03 10.96 -0.76
C SER A 38 6.30 9.67 0.03
N GLY A 39 6.98 8.72 -0.60
CA GLY A 39 7.31 7.40 -0.03
C GLY A 39 6.29 6.33 -0.37
N SER A 40 6.48 5.13 0.17
CA SER A 40 5.67 3.93 -0.14
C SER A 40 4.23 4.09 0.35
N ASP A 41 3.25 3.72 -0.47
CA ASP A 41 1.82 3.99 -0.19
C ASP A 41 1.33 3.29 1.08
N VAL A 42 1.54 1.97 1.19
CA VAL A 42 1.08 1.17 2.33
C VAL A 42 2.20 0.26 2.84
N ILE A 43 2.41 0.25 4.16
CA ILE A 43 3.39 -0.62 4.83
C ILE A 43 2.70 -1.39 5.97
N GLY A 44 2.95 -2.70 6.01
CA GLY A 44 2.47 -3.62 7.04
C GLY A 44 3.60 -4.35 7.74
N TYR A 45 3.49 -4.50 9.06
CA TYR A 45 4.52 -5.01 9.94
C TYR A 45 4.04 -6.24 10.70
N GLN A 46 4.82 -7.32 10.69
CA GLN A 46 4.58 -8.48 11.55
C GLN A 46 5.87 -8.84 12.28
N VAL A 47 5.83 -8.74 13.60
CA VAL A 47 6.96 -9.03 14.49
C VAL A 47 6.48 -10.08 15.49
N LYS A 48 7.24 -11.17 15.65
CA LYS A 48 6.89 -12.22 16.62
C LYS A 48 7.23 -11.82 18.06
N ASN A 49 8.38 -11.19 18.24
CA ASN A 49 8.86 -10.69 19.52
C ASN A 49 9.70 -9.44 19.26
N ILE A 50 9.29 -8.30 19.83
CA ILE A 50 9.93 -7.01 19.57
C ILE A 50 11.34 -6.91 20.15
N ASP A 51 11.60 -7.59 21.26
CA ASP A 51 12.90 -7.60 21.94
C ASP A 51 13.89 -8.58 21.30
N LYS A 52 13.41 -9.45 20.39
CA LYS A 52 14.23 -10.47 19.73
C LYS A 52 14.00 -10.48 18.22
N PRO A 53 14.77 -9.66 17.47
CA PRO A 53 14.75 -9.65 16.01
C PRO A 53 14.82 -11.06 15.40
N SER A 54 13.86 -11.39 14.52
CA SER A 54 13.77 -12.69 13.84
C SER A 54 13.85 -12.57 12.33
N LYS A 55 14.55 -13.52 11.69
CA LYS A 55 14.54 -13.72 10.23
C LYS A 55 13.15 -13.96 9.66
N THR A 56 12.20 -14.38 10.49
CA THR A 56 10.81 -14.62 10.10
C THR A 56 9.89 -13.42 10.37
N ASP A 57 10.40 -12.33 10.93
CA ASP A 57 9.63 -11.09 10.95
C ASP A 57 9.37 -10.67 9.50
N HIS A 58 8.23 -10.06 9.25
CA HIS A 58 7.71 -9.86 7.90
C HIS A 58 7.26 -8.43 7.68
N LEU A 59 7.75 -7.85 6.58
CA LEU A 59 7.42 -6.53 6.12
C LEU A 59 6.69 -6.63 4.78
N ILE A 60 5.53 -6.00 4.70
CA ILE A 60 4.79 -5.82 3.45
C ILE A 60 4.93 -4.36 3.02
N VAL A 61 5.28 -4.13 1.77
CA VAL A 61 5.33 -2.80 1.15
C VAL A 61 4.48 -2.84 -0.12
N ALA A 62 3.50 -1.95 -0.23
CA ALA A 62 2.55 -1.97 -1.33
C ALA A 62 2.40 -0.59 -1.97
N GLU A 63 2.57 -0.53 -3.29
CA GLU A 63 2.19 0.60 -4.14
C GLU A 63 0.74 0.39 -4.59
N VAL A 64 -0.12 1.40 -4.44
CA VAL A 64 -1.56 1.28 -4.68
C VAL A 64 -2.00 2.17 -5.84
N LYS A 65 -2.80 1.63 -6.75
CA LYS A 65 -3.49 2.41 -7.79
C LYS A 65 -4.97 2.10 -7.78
N THR A 66 -5.77 3.14 -7.58
CA THR A 66 -7.22 3.03 -7.42
C THR A 66 -7.97 3.65 -8.59
N ARG A 67 -8.90 2.89 -9.18
CA ARG A 67 -9.79 3.33 -10.26
C ARG A 67 -11.24 2.95 -9.96
N SER A 68 -12.00 3.89 -9.41
CA SER A 68 -13.43 3.73 -9.13
C SER A 68 -14.36 4.36 -10.18
N SER A 69 -13.85 5.27 -11.02
CA SER A 69 -14.63 5.93 -12.06
C SER A 69 -14.69 5.11 -13.35
N LYS A 70 -15.91 4.95 -13.88
CA LYS A 70 -16.22 4.18 -15.09
C LYS A 70 -16.13 4.99 -16.39
N SER A 71 -15.75 6.27 -16.32
CA SER A 71 -15.70 7.15 -17.48
C SER A 71 -14.48 6.86 -18.36
N GLY A 72 -14.73 6.39 -19.59
CA GLY A 72 -13.72 6.09 -20.61
C GLY A 72 -13.70 4.63 -21.07
N ASN A 73 -12.67 4.25 -21.83
CA ASN A 73 -12.53 2.88 -22.33
C ASN A 73 -12.10 1.94 -21.21
N LYS A 74 -13.00 1.03 -20.80
CA LYS A 74 -12.80 0.09 -19.69
C LYS A 74 -11.48 -0.69 -19.75
N LYS A 75 -11.13 -1.25 -20.92
CA LYS A 75 -9.90 -2.03 -21.11
C LYS A 75 -8.66 -1.17 -20.87
N SER A 76 -8.62 0.01 -21.49
CA SER A 76 -7.51 0.97 -21.31
C SER A 76 -7.37 1.42 -19.84
N LEU A 77 -8.49 1.59 -19.13
CA LEU A 77 -8.47 1.95 -17.71
C LEU A 77 -7.89 0.84 -16.83
N CYS A 78 -8.29 -0.42 -17.06
CA CYS A 78 -7.74 -1.58 -16.37
C CYS A 78 -6.24 -1.70 -16.63
N GLU A 79 -5.85 -1.70 -17.91
CA GLU A 79 -4.47 -1.83 -18.35
C GLU A 79 -3.57 -0.77 -17.69
N LYS A 80 -3.97 0.50 -17.80
CA LYS A 80 -3.22 1.61 -17.22
C LYS A 80 -3.07 1.46 -15.70
N THR A 81 -4.13 1.11 -14.99
CA THR A 81 -4.09 1.02 -13.53
C THR A 81 -3.13 -0.07 -13.06
N VAL A 82 -3.19 -1.26 -13.67
CA VAL A 82 -2.31 -2.39 -13.33
C VAL A 82 -0.87 -2.08 -13.73
N LYS A 83 -0.65 -1.52 -14.93
CA LYS A 83 0.68 -1.16 -15.42
C LYS A 83 1.35 -0.10 -14.56
N ASP A 84 0.60 0.93 -14.15
CA ASP A 84 1.11 1.99 -13.28
C ASP A 84 1.46 1.43 -11.89
N ALA A 85 0.65 0.51 -11.34
CA ALA A 85 0.95 -0.12 -10.04
C ALA A 85 2.26 -0.93 -10.10
N ILE A 86 2.44 -1.74 -11.14
CA ILE A 86 3.67 -2.55 -11.33
C ILE A 86 4.89 -1.65 -11.58
N LYS A 87 4.77 -0.63 -12.42
CA LYS A 87 5.89 0.25 -12.75
C LYS A 87 6.33 1.07 -11.54
N HIS A 88 5.39 1.51 -10.71
CA HIS A 88 5.70 2.38 -9.58
C HIS A 88 6.18 1.61 -8.35
N SER A 89 5.72 0.38 -8.12
CA SER A 89 6.18 -0.45 -7.00
C SER A 89 7.70 -0.71 -7.02
N VAL A 90 8.34 -0.67 -8.19
CA VAL A 90 9.81 -0.76 -8.32
C VAL A 90 10.51 0.35 -7.51
N LYS A 91 9.90 1.54 -7.40
CA LYS A 91 10.44 2.69 -6.67
C LYS A 91 10.48 2.45 -5.16
N ASP A 92 9.62 1.60 -4.62
CA ASP A 92 9.54 1.33 -3.18
C ASP A 92 10.82 0.67 -2.66
N ARG A 93 11.54 -0.07 -3.50
CA ARG A 93 12.83 -0.68 -3.12
C ARG A 93 13.87 0.34 -2.68
N VAL A 94 13.82 1.53 -3.27
CA VAL A 94 14.77 2.63 -2.97
C VAL A 94 14.19 3.54 -1.88
N ARG A 95 12.87 3.75 -1.86
CA ARG A 95 12.18 4.68 -0.95
C ARG A 95 11.84 4.09 0.41
N LEU A 96 12.00 2.78 0.61
CA LEU A 96 11.59 2.11 1.84
C LEU A 96 12.27 2.71 3.08
N GLY A 97 13.59 2.93 3.05
CA GLY A 97 14.33 3.48 4.19
C GLY A 97 13.80 4.85 4.62
N GLU A 98 13.53 5.73 3.65
CA GLU A 98 12.93 7.05 3.89
C GLU A 98 11.51 6.92 4.46
N SER A 99 10.72 5.99 3.92
CA SER A 99 9.34 5.74 4.35
C SER A 99 9.29 5.25 5.80
N LEU A 100 10.13 4.28 6.17
CA LEU A 100 10.24 3.77 7.54
C LEU A 100 10.71 4.87 8.51
N ASN A 101 11.69 5.68 8.12
CA ASN A 101 12.15 6.79 8.94
C ASN A 101 11.05 7.84 9.16
N ALA A 102 10.29 8.18 8.12
CA ALA A 102 9.17 9.10 8.22
C ALA A 102 8.05 8.56 9.13
N GLU A 103 7.69 7.27 9.02
CA GLU A 103 6.71 6.62 9.90
C GLU A 103 7.16 6.62 11.37
N LYS A 104 8.41 6.20 11.62
CA LYS A 104 9.00 6.22 12.96
C LYS A 104 8.94 7.61 13.58
N ARG A 105 9.34 8.67 12.84
CA ARG A 105 9.29 10.06 13.31
C ARG A 105 7.87 10.51 13.64
N ARG A 106 6.87 10.19 12.81
CA ARG A 106 5.46 10.50 13.08
C ARG A 106 4.96 9.83 14.36
N LEU A 107 5.36 8.57 14.61
CA LEU A 107 5.00 7.85 15.83
C LEU A 107 5.64 8.48 17.07
N PHE A 108 6.92 8.87 17.01
CA PHE A 108 7.60 9.57 18.11
C PHE A 108 6.95 10.92 18.44
N ASN A 109 6.64 11.73 17.41
CA ASN A 109 5.96 13.01 17.61
C ASN A 109 4.60 12.88 18.30
N ARG A 110 3.99 11.69 18.22
CA ARG A 110 2.70 11.35 18.84
C ARG A 110 2.85 10.54 20.13
N LEU A 111 4.06 10.40 20.65
CA LEU A 111 4.37 9.64 21.86
C LEU A 111 3.98 8.14 21.77
N ARG A 112 3.88 7.60 20.55
CA ARG A 112 3.55 6.17 20.28
C ARG A 112 4.83 5.34 20.22
N ILE A 113 5.57 5.31 21.34
CA ILE A 113 6.94 4.79 21.40
C ILE A 113 7.02 3.29 21.08
N GLU A 114 6.10 2.49 21.63
CA GLU A 114 6.09 1.03 21.40
C GLU A 114 5.84 0.69 19.92
N GLU A 115 5.01 1.48 19.24
CA GLU A 115 4.76 1.31 17.81
C GLU A 115 5.94 1.79 16.97
N ALA A 116 6.66 2.82 17.43
CA ALA A 116 7.89 3.27 16.78
C ALA A 116 8.99 2.18 16.81
N LYS A 117 9.06 1.39 17.89
CA LYS A 117 9.97 0.22 17.98
C LYS A 117 9.63 -0.83 16.92
N ILE A 118 8.35 -1.07 16.65
CA ILE A 118 7.91 -2.00 15.59
C ILE A 118 8.46 -1.55 14.23
N VAL A 119 8.39 -0.26 13.92
CA VAL A 119 8.95 0.27 12.66
C VAL A 119 10.47 0.19 12.64
N GLU A 120 11.13 0.55 13.75
CA GLU A 120 12.59 0.50 13.91
C GLU A 120 13.17 -0.89 13.65
N ARG A 121 12.47 -1.95 14.06
CA ARG A 121 12.86 -3.34 13.80
C ARG A 121 13.19 -3.60 12.32
N PHE A 122 12.57 -2.89 11.39
CA PHE A 122 12.75 -3.09 9.94
C PHE A 122 13.74 -2.11 9.28
N GLN A 123 14.41 -1.24 10.03
CA GLN A 123 15.34 -0.25 9.47
C GLN A 123 16.75 -0.80 9.17
N ASN A 124 17.16 -1.91 9.80
CA ASN A 124 18.48 -2.51 9.61
C ASN A 124 18.40 -3.98 9.18
N LYS A 125 18.15 -4.21 7.89
CA LYS A 125 18.02 -5.57 7.33
C LYS A 125 19.35 -6.33 7.30
N THR A 126 20.48 -5.64 7.14
CA THR A 126 21.80 -6.27 7.02
C THR A 126 22.18 -7.00 8.30
N ASP A 127 22.04 -6.33 9.45
CA ASP A 127 22.40 -6.91 10.75
C ASP A 127 21.24 -7.72 11.34
N ASN A 128 19.99 -7.28 11.10
CA ASN A 128 18.78 -7.92 11.62
C ASN A 128 17.87 -8.37 10.46
N PRO A 129 18.22 -9.45 9.75
CA PRO A 129 17.47 -9.92 8.58
C PRO A 129 15.99 -10.19 8.90
N PHE A 130 15.14 -10.03 7.88
CA PHE A 130 13.69 -10.24 7.89
C PHE A 130 13.18 -10.51 6.46
N ILE A 131 11.96 -11.04 6.35
CA ILE A 131 11.26 -11.25 5.07
C ILE A 131 10.61 -9.94 4.63
N ILE A 132 10.75 -9.61 3.35
CA ILE A 132 10.09 -8.45 2.75
C ILE A 132 9.43 -8.82 1.44
N ASP A 133 8.14 -8.50 1.34
CA ASP A 133 7.36 -8.67 0.11
C ASP A 133 6.88 -7.33 -0.42
N PHE A 134 7.08 -7.12 -1.71
CA PHE A 134 6.62 -5.94 -2.43
C PHE A 134 5.35 -6.29 -3.21
N PHE A 135 4.34 -5.44 -3.11
CA PHE A 135 3.07 -5.58 -3.80
C PHE A 135 2.83 -4.42 -4.77
N ALA A 136 2.40 -4.77 -5.98
CA ALA A 136 1.71 -3.85 -6.88
C ALA A 136 0.20 -4.11 -6.74
N VAL A 137 -0.54 -3.15 -6.17
CA VAL A 137 -1.96 -3.31 -5.86
C VAL A 137 -2.81 -2.45 -6.80
N ALA A 138 -3.73 -3.09 -7.53
CA ALA A 138 -4.75 -2.38 -8.30
C ALA A 138 -6.12 -2.55 -7.63
N VAL A 139 -6.73 -1.43 -7.26
CA VAL A 139 -8.09 -1.37 -6.68
C VAL A 139 -9.05 -0.85 -7.75
N LEU A 140 -9.93 -1.71 -8.26
CA LEU A 140 -10.74 -1.44 -9.45
C LEU A 140 -12.24 -1.54 -9.17
N ASP A 141 -13.04 -0.74 -9.87
CA ASP A 141 -14.45 -1.10 -10.02
C ASP A 141 -14.56 -2.39 -10.84
N SER A 142 -15.44 -3.31 -10.45
CA SER A 142 -15.60 -4.61 -11.12
C SER A 142 -16.00 -4.46 -12.59
N ASP A 143 -16.66 -3.37 -12.98
CA ASP A 143 -17.00 -3.11 -14.39
C ASP A 143 -15.78 -2.75 -15.24
N LEU A 144 -14.65 -2.41 -14.62
CA LEU A 144 -13.39 -2.12 -15.29
C LEU A 144 -12.48 -3.36 -15.36
N TYR A 145 -12.63 -4.30 -14.43
CA TYR A 145 -11.76 -5.46 -14.31
C TYR A 145 -11.86 -6.39 -15.54
N SER A 146 -10.72 -6.92 -15.97
CA SER A 146 -10.65 -7.96 -17.01
C SER A 146 -9.42 -8.84 -16.79
N ASP A 147 -9.65 -10.14 -16.58
CA ASP A 147 -8.57 -11.12 -16.39
C ASP A 147 -7.56 -11.08 -17.54
N GLN A 148 -8.04 -11.07 -18.78
CA GLN A 148 -7.18 -11.05 -19.97
C GLN A 148 -6.27 -9.81 -19.98
N VAL A 149 -6.83 -8.63 -19.69
CA VAL A 149 -6.04 -7.39 -19.67
C VAL A 149 -5.00 -7.43 -18.55
N VAL A 150 -5.35 -7.96 -17.38
CA VAL A 150 -4.39 -8.14 -16.27
C VAL A 150 -3.26 -9.06 -16.71
N LEU A 151 -3.57 -10.24 -17.24
CA LEU A 151 -2.59 -11.23 -17.70
C LEU A 151 -1.67 -10.66 -18.79
N ASP A 152 -2.22 -9.94 -19.76
CA ASP A 152 -1.45 -9.30 -20.83
C ASP A 152 -0.45 -8.29 -20.25
N VAL A 153 -0.88 -7.46 -19.28
CA VAL A 153 0.00 -6.52 -18.59
C VAL A 153 1.08 -7.25 -17.80
N VAL A 154 0.74 -8.27 -17.03
CA VAL A 154 1.71 -9.06 -16.23
C VAL A 154 2.78 -9.67 -17.13
N ASN A 155 2.37 -10.31 -18.23
CA ASN A 155 3.27 -10.93 -19.20
C ASN A 155 4.17 -9.89 -19.86
N SER A 156 3.64 -8.70 -20.18
CA SER A 156 4.42 -7.61 -20.77
C SER A 156 5.44 -6.98 -19.79
N GLN A 157 5.27 -7.19 -18.48
CA GLN A 157 6.10 -6.62 -17.41
C GLN A 157 6.90 -7.67 -16.64
N HIS A 158 7.16 -8.84 -17.24
CA HIS A 158 7.74 -10.01 -16.57
C HIS A 158 9.00 -9.72 -15.73
N GLU A 159 9.89 -8.81 -16.16
CA GLU A 159 11.08 -8.41 -15.39
C GLU A 159 10.72 -7.74 -14.05
N ASN A 160 9.72 -6.87 -14.05
CA ASN A 160 9.28 -6.11 -12.86
C ASN A 160 8.51 -6.99 -11.87
N VAL A 161 7.85 -8.05 -12.36
CA VAL A 161 7.00 -8.95 -11.57
C VAL A 161 7.81 -10.05 -10.87
N LYS A 162 9.02 -10.39 -11.33
CA LYS A 162 9.88 -11.44 -10.71
C LYS A 162 10.10 -11.27 -9.21
N SER A 163 10.04 -10.03 -8.71
CA SER A 163 10.30 -9.69 -7.31
C SER A 163 9.15 -8.95 -6.63
N THR A 164 8.00 -8.85 -7.30
CA THR A 164 6.83 -8.06 -6.86
C THR A 164 5.56 -8.87 -7.07
N SER A 165 4.83 -9.14 -5.99
CA SER A 165 3.51 -9.78 -6.07
C SER A 165 2.47 -8.80 -6.61
N ILE A 166 1.52 -9.30 -7.40
CA ILE A 166 0.41 -8.49 -7.92
C ILE A 166 -0.85 -8.85 -7.14
N LEU A 167 -1.54 -7.85 -6.61
CA LEU A 167 -2.83 -8.01 -5.93
C LEU A 167 -3.88 -7.17 -6.64
N ILE A 168 -4.95 -7.81 -7.10
CA ILE A 168 -6.11 -7.12 -7.64
C ILE A 168 -7.25 -7.19 -6.63
N ILE A 169 -7.78 -6.03 -6.25
CA ILE A 169 -8.98 -5.91 -5.43
C ILE A 169 -10.03 -5.24 -6.31
N HIS A 170 -11.20 -5.86 -6.49
CA HIS A 170 -12.28 -5.24 -7.23
C HIS A 170 -13.64 -5.36 -6.55
N SER A 171 -14.48 -4.34 -6.72
CA SER A 171 -15.84 -4.30 -6.15
C SER A 171 -16.81 -3.61 -7.11
N LYS A 172 -18.07 -4.07 -7.16
CA LYS A 172 -19.14 -3.47 -7.99
C LYS A 172 -19.56 -2.10 -7.46
N GLU A 173 -19.37 -1.86 -6.17
CA GLU A 173 -19.81 -0.65 -5.47
C GLU A 173 -18.62 0.16 -4.96
N LEU A 174 -17.44 0.03 -5.60
CA LEU A 174 -16.22 0.68 -5.13
C LEU A 174 -16.42 2.20 -4.97
N LEU A 175 -17.04 2.87 -5.94
CA LEU A 175 -17.28 4.31 -5.84
C LEU A 175 -18.17 4.69 -4.64
N LEU A 176 -19.23 3.91 -4.38
CA LEU A 176 -20.12 4.15 -3.24
C LEU A 176 -19.39 3.94 -1.92
N PHE A 177 -18.64 2.84 -1.82
CA PHE A 177 -17.81 2.53 -0.65
C PHE A 177 -16.81 3.66 -0.33
N LEU A 178 -16.06 4.15 -1.31
CA LEU A 178 -15.09 5.23 -1.09
C LEU A 178 -15.79 6.55 -0.70
N ARG A 179 -16.98 6.82 -1.25
CA ARG A 179 -17.80 7.99 -0.86
C ARG A 179 -18.29 7.88 0.58
N ASP A 180 -18.70 6.70 1.02
CA ASP A 180 -19.12 6.49 2.40
C ASP A 180 -17.97 6.60 3.40
N LEU A 181 -16.77 6.12 3.05
CA LEU A 181 -15.56 6.36 3.85
C LEU A 181 -15.28 7.87 3.97
N TYR A 182 -15.32 8.60 2.85
CA TYR A 182 -15.13 10.05 2.85
C TYR A 182 -16.18 10.77 3.72
N ARG A 183 -17.46 10.42 3.55
CA ARG A 183 -18.56 11.00 4.33
C ARG A 183 -18.36 10.79 5.83
N ARG A 184 -17.95 9.59 6.26
CA ARG A 184 -17.66 9.28 7.66
C ARG A 184 -16.48 10.10 8.16
N ALA A 185 -15.41 10.23 7.37
CA ALA A 185 -14.24 11.03 7.74
C ALA A 185 -14.58 12.51 7.94
N CYS A 186 -15.51 13.06 7.16
CA CYS A 186 -15.98 14.46 7.31
C CYS A 186 -16.95 14.67 8.49
N SER A 187 -17.46 13.60 9.11
CA SER A 187 -18.43 13.70 10.21
C SER A 187 -17.77 13.63 11.60
N CYS A 188 -16.45 13.43 11.66
CA CYS A 188 -15.64 13.36 12.87
C CYS A 188 -14.99 14.72 13.15
#